data_AF-A0A060VUK8-F1
#
_entry.id   AF-A0A060VUK8-F1
#
_cell.length_a   1.000
_cell.length_b   1.000
_cell.length_c   1.000
_cell.angle_alpha   90.00
_cell.angle_beta   90.00
_cell.angle_gamma   90.00
#
_symmetry.space_group_name_H-M   'P 1'
#
loop_
_entity.id
_entity.type
_entity.pdbx_description
1 polymer ?
#
loop_
_entity_poly.entity_id
_entity_poly.type
_entity_poly.pdbx_seq_one_letter_code
_entity_poly.pdbx_strand_id
1 'polypeptide(L)'
;MGNHISLAVLLCNFFHDLTVNGWLLLGTSVVEGETAYVLTQENTWFVLWNPRDGKHYQSYDSFCPLKTVDCLVNGENVWFHLQPTRKMPITFDVSNNATWKPLLPKGFNSDSSSTPAEIKYRPPQIDLVNHLQRRLEMKLKSCVMDWRSPHPTRWSPRCAAMLSEVMQKLERNPASDTIALEIDRLLDTMKDYKVTGFPIHMAYQDMSTVIEAVYNTRIHSTEIPGTEFALSTYIHPYPNHILSVWIFLATLVKHQHGVFYVPSVHKH
;
A
#
# COMPACT_ATOMS: atom_id res chain seq x y z
N MET A 1 -2.76 1.64 6.56
CA MET A 1 -1.60 2.52 6.74
C MET A 1 -0.98 2.21 8.09
N GLY A 2 0.34 2.02 8.16
CA GLY A 2 1.02 1.82 9.44
C GLY A 2 1.04 3.10 10.27
N ASN A 3 1.13 2.96 11.59
CA ASN A 3 1.40 4.10 12.49
C ASN A 3 2.77 4.73 12.12
N HIS A 4 2.93 6.04 12.25
CA HIS A 4 4.16 6.80 11.94
C HIS A 4 5.40 6.14 12.57
N ILE A 5 5.27 5.65 13.81
CA ILE A 5 6.31 4.92 14.53
C ILE A 5 6.69 3.61 13.81
N SER A 6 5.71 2.83 13.35
CA SER A 6 5.98 1.56 12.66
C SER A 6 6.70 1.77 11.33
N LEU A 7 6.34 2.83 10.59
CA LEU A 7 7.02 3.21 9.35
C LEU A 7 8.45 3.67 9.63
N ALA A 8 8.66 4.48 10.67
CA ALA A 8 10.00 4.93 11.09
C ALA A 8 10.89 3.76 11.50
N VAL A 9 10.37 2.81 12.28
CA VAL A 9 11.11 1.60 12.69
C VAL A 9 11.52 0.77 11.47
N LEU A 10 10.60 0.56 10.52
CA LEU A 10 10.90 -0.17 9.29
C LEU A 10 12.00 0.51 8.47
N LEU A 11 11.89 1.83 8.26
CA LEU A 11 12.87 2.60 7.51
C LEU A 11 14.24 2.63 8.21
N CYS A 12 14.28 2.75 9.54
CA CYS A 12 15.52 2.70 10.31
C CYS A 12 16.22 1.34 10.16
N ASN A 13 15.47 0.24 10.24
CA ASN A 13 16.01 -1.10 10.03
C ASN A 13 16.50 -1.30 8.59
N PHE A 14 15.81 -0.74 7.59
CA PHE A 14 16.28 -0.76 6.21
C PHE A 14 17.62 -0.05 6.04
N PHE A 15 17.82 1.11 6.66
CA PHE A 15 19.11 1.79 6.63
C PHE A 15 20.21 0.99 7.33
N HIS A 16 19.91 0.32 8.45
CA HIS A 16 20.86 -0.56 9.11
C HIS A 16 21.28 -1.75 8.24
N ASP A 17 20.34 -2.34 7.47
CA ASP A 17 20.65 -3.39 6.48
C ASP A 17 21.60 -2.88 5.38
N LEU A 18 21.47 -1.61 5.01
CA LEU A 18 22.38 -0.90 4.10
C LEU A 18 23.67 -0.42 4.78
N THR A 19 23.96 -0.81 6.01
CA THR A 19 25.13 -0.39 6.81
C THR A 19 25.21 1.12 7.08
N VAL A 20 24.09 1.83 6.98
CA VAL A 20 23.98 3.26 7.31
C VAL A 20 23.74 3.42 8.80
N ASN A 21 24.47 4.33 9.43
CA ASN A 21 24.27 4.65 10.84
C ASN A 21 23.00 5.49 11.00
N GLY A 22 22.04 4.95 11.76
CA GLY A 22 20.69 5.47 11.87
C GLY A 22 20.14 5.44 13.29
N TRP A 23 19.23 6.36 13.58
CA TRP A 23 18.47 6.42 14.82
C TRP A 23 17.01 6.67 14.51
N LEU A 24 16.14 6.02 15.29
CA LEU A 24 14.76 6.42 15.41
C LEU A 24 14.69 7.73 16.22
N LEU A 25 14.02 8.73 15.70
CA LEU A 25 13.81 10.01 16.35
C LEU A 25 12.34 10.15 16.73
N LEU A 26 12.06 10.42 18.01
CA LEU A 26 10.72 10.75 18.49
C LEU A 26 10.62 12.25 18.77
N GLY A 27 9.51 12.85 18.34
CA GLY A 27 9.33 14.29 18.44
C GLY A 27 7.92 14.75 18.07
N THR A 28 7.76 16.06 17.93
CA THR A 28 6.48 16.67 17.52
C THR A 28 6.66 17.46 16.22
N SER A 29 5.80 17.22 15.24
CA SER A 29 5.73 17.94 13.96
C SER A 29 4.57 18.94 13.95
N VAL A 30 4.69 20.02 13.18
CA VAL A 30 3.60 21.00 12.97
C VAL A 30 2.38 20.34 12.36
N VAL A 31 2.62 19.41 11.43
CA VAL A 31 1.58 18.83 10.57
C VAL A 31 1.02 17.56 11.19
N GLU A 32 1.88 16.76 11.81
CA GLU A 32 1.53 15.40 12.24
C GLU A 32 1.29 15.28 13.75
N GLY A 33 1.62 16.30 14.55
CA GLY A 33 1.60 16.18 16.02
C GLY A 33 2.73 15.27 16.50
N GLU A 34 2.46 14.40 17.48
CA GLU A 34 3.44 13.41 17.96
C GLU A 34 3.78 12.41 16.85
N THR A 35 5.04 12.36 16.44
CA THR A 35 5.49 11.61 15.26
C THR A 35 6.88 11.02 15.45
N ALA A 36 7.28 10.16 14.52
CA ALA A 36 8.59 9.52 14.49
C ALA A 36 9.26 9.74 13.13
N TYR A 37 10.53 10.12 13.16
CA TYR A 37 11.39 10.31 12.00
C TYR A 37 12.57 9.35 12.08
N VAL A 38 13.32 9.20 10.98
CA VAL A 38 14.61 8.49 11.00
C VAL A 38 15.73 9.50 10.80
N LEU A 39 16.71 9.49 11.69
CA LEU A 39 17.92 10.28 11.58
C LEU A 39 19.03 9.38 11.02
N THR A 40 19.67 9.77 9.93
CA THR A 40 20.89 9.09 9.45
C THR A 40 22.09 10.01 9.55
N GLN A 41 23.27 9.42 9.74
CA GLN A 41 24.54 10.14 9.71
C GLN A 41 25.30 9.82 8.42
N GLU A 42 25.57 10.85 7.63
CA GLU A 42 26.46 10.80 6.48
C GLU A 42 27.72 11.61 6.80
N ASN A 43 28.83 10.92 7.08
CA ASN A 43 30.07 11.54 7.57
C ASN A 43 29.84 12.38 8.83
N THR A 44 29.89 13.72 8.70
CA THR A 44 29.70 14.69 9.78
C THR A 44 28.30 15.31 9.80
N TRP A 45 27.46 14.99 8.83
CA TRP A 45 26.15 15.63 8.64
C TRP A 45 25.03 14.67 9.01
N PHE A 46 23.94 15.24 9.50
CA PHE A 46 22.75 14.50 9.89
C PHE A 46 21.59 14.83 8.97
N VAL A 47 20.88 13.78 8.53
CA VAL A 47 19.74 13.86 7.63
C VAL A 47 18.51 13.27 8.31
N LEU A 48 17.41 14.03 8.29
CA LEU A 48 16.12 13.66 8.86
C LEU A 48 15.20 13.14 7.76
N TRP A 49 14.70 11.92 7.89
CA TRP A 49 13.80 11.29 6.93
C TRP A 49 12.39 11.20 7.50
N ASN A 50 11.42 11.72 6.75
CA ASN A 50 10.01 11.48 7.02
C ASN A 50 9.63 10.10 6.45
N PRO A 51 9.30 9.11 7.31
CA PRO A 51 9.01 7.75 6.85
C PRO A 51 7.68 7.62 6.10
N ARG A 52 6.83 8.65 6.14
CA ARG A 52 5.52 8.64 5.49
C ARG A 52 5.58 8.99 4.00
N ASP A 53 6.36 10.01 3.65
CA ASP A 53 6.45 10.53 2.29
C ASP A 53 7.85 10.40 1.67
N GLY A 54 8.83 9.90 2.43
CA GLY A 54 10.19 9.67 1.97
C GLY A 54 11.02 10.96 1.79
N LYS A 55 10.50 12.12 2.18
CA LYS A 55 11.26 13.37 2.12
C LYS A 55 12.35 13.39 3.17
N HIS A 56 13.46 14.04 2.83
CA HIS A 56 14.58 14.25 3.73
C HIS A 56 14.86 15.74 3.94
N TYR A 57 15.37 16.06 5.13
CA TYR A 57 15.65 17.42 5.57
C TYR A 57 17.00 17.44 6.26
N GLN A 58 17.74 18.53 6.07
CA GLN A 58 18.92 18.77 6.90
C GLN A 58 18.49 19.27 8.29
N SER A 59 19.36 19.08 9.29
CA SER A 59 19.13 19.51 10.68
C SER A 59 18.82 21.01 10.85
N TYR A 60 19.24 21.85 9.90
CA TYR A 60 18.99 23.29 9.88
C TYR A 60 18.01 23.74 8.79
N ASP A 61 17.32 22.81 8.15
CA ASP A 61 16.38 23.11 7.08
C ASP A 61 15.10 23.77 7.63
N SER A 62 14.81 24.99 7.17
CA SER A 62 13.62 25.75 7.57
C SER A 62 12.31 25.14 7.07
N PHE A 63 12.36 24.25 6.07
CA PHE A 63 11.19 23.53 5.56
C PHE A 63 10.93 22.22 6.32
N CYS A 64 11.79 21.85 7.27
CA CYS A 64 11.55 20.67 8.10
C CYS A 64 10.30 20.90 8.98
N PRO A 65 9.27 20.05 8.88
CA PRO A 65 8.04 20.21 9.65
C PRO A 65 8.20 19.78 11.11
N LEU A 66 9.31 19.13 11.46
CA LEU A 66 9.62 18.68 12.81
C LEU A 66 9.96 19.89 13.70
N LYS A 67 9.16 20.11 14.74
CA LYS A 67 9.32 21.24 15.68
C LYS A 67 10.21 20.90 16.85
N THR A 68 9.98 19.74 17.46
CA THR A 68 10.71 19.31 18.64
C THR A 68 11.25 17.90 18.52
N VAL A 69 12.35 17.65 19.22
CA VAL A 69 12.94 16.32 19.37
C VAL A 69 13.02 15.99 20.84
N ASP A 70 12.47 14.84 21.20
CA ASP A 70 12.38 14.38 22.57
C ASP A 70 13.45 13.34 22.87
N CYS A 71 13.62 12.35 21.99
CA CYS A 71 14.66 11.34 22.14
C CYS A 71 15.12 10.73 20.81
N LEU A 72 16.32 10.16 20.86
CA LEU A 72 16.90 9.30 19.83
C LEU A 72 17.01 7.87 20.36
N VAL A 73 16.76 6.89 19.51
CA VAL A 73 16.80 5.46 19.85
C VAL A 73 17.54 4.71 18.76
N ASN A 74 18.48 3.84 19.13
CA ASN A 74 19.04 2.83 18.23
C ASN A 74 19.13 1.47 18.95
N GLY A 75 19.79 0.49 18.34
CA GLY A 75 19.98 -0.83 18.94
C GLY A 75 20.87 -0.85 20.19
N GLU A 76 21.55 0.25 20.53
CA GLU A 76 22.49 0.33 21.65
C GLU A 76 21.92 1.09 22.85
N ASN A 77 21.19 2.19 22.61
CA ASN A 77 20.71 3.06 23.69
C ASN A 77 19.50 3.91 23.29
N VAL A 78 18.95 4.58 24.30
CA VAL A 78 17.99 5.67 24.17
C VAL A 78 18.64 6.93 24.73
N TRP A 79 18.66 8.02 23.96
CA TRP A 79 19.17 9.32 24.39
C TRP A 79 18.04 10.33 24.49
N PHE A 80 17.86 10.92 25.67
CA PHE A 80 16.88 11.97 25.90
C PHE A 80 17.52 13.35 25.72
N HIS A 81 16.81 14.25 25.05
CA HIS A 81 17.25 15.63 24.90
C HIS A 81 16.98 16.42 26.18
N LEU A 82 18.03 16.99 26.79
CA LEU A 82 17.94 17.64 28.10
C LEU A 82 17.68 19.16 28.05
N GLN A 83 17.80 19.81 26.89
CA GLN A 83 17.67 21.27 26.85
C GLN A 83 16.21 21.72 27.04
N PRO A 84 15.96 22.85 27.74
CA PRO A 84 14.62 23.40 27.92
C PRO A 84 13.92 23.70 26.58
N THR A 85 14.71 24.13 25.59
CA THR A 85 14.26 24.36 24.22
C THR A 85 14.58 23.13 23.37
N ARG A 86 13.68 22.13 23.40
CA ARG A 86 13.68 20.99 22.46
C ARG A 86 13.41 21.38 21.00
N LYS A 87 13.47 22.67 20.67
CA LYS A 87 13.05 23.23 19.38
C LYS A 87 14.18 23.13 18.36
N MET A 88 13.85 22.71 17.15
CA MET A 88 14.76 22.76 16.02
C MET A 88 15.23 24.20 15.73
N PRO A 89 16.47 24.39 15.23
CA PRO A 89 17.47 23.37 14.94
C PRO A 89 18.24 22.89 16.19
N ILE A 90 18.57 21.60 16.25
CA ILE A 90 19.41 21.02 17.32
C ILE A 90 20.60 20.25 16.74
N THR A 91 21.66 20.12 17.53
CA THR A 91 22.82 19.28 17.19
C THR A 91 22.61 17.85 17.68
N PHE A 92 22.72 16.87 16.79
CA PHE A 92 22.49 15.45 17.06
C PHE A 92 23.74 14.70 17.56
N ASP A 93 24.62 15.39 18.29
CA ASP A 93 25.84 14.78 18.85
C ASP A 93 25.53 14.02 20.14
N VAL A 94 25.21 12.73 20.01
CA VAL A 94 24.93 11.82 21.14
C VAL A 94 26.13 11.59 22.06
N SER A 95 27.35 12.01 21.68
CA SER A 95 28.52 11.92 22.56
C SER A 95 28.52 13.02 23.65
N ASN A 96 27.75 14.09 23.44
CA ASN A 96 27.63 15.20 24.37
C ASN A 96 26.58 14.94 25.44
N ASN A 97 27.03 14.41 26.59
CA ASN A 97 26.16 14.11 27.74
C ASN A 97 25.45 15.33 28.37
N ALA A 98 25.86 16.56 28.04
CA ALA A 98 25.18 17.76 28.52
C ALA A 98 23.88 18.04 27.75
N THR A 99 23.80 17.61 26.49
CA THR A 99 22.62 17.79 25.62
C THR A 99 21.81 16.51 25.46
N TRP A 100 22.50 15.37 25.36
CA TRP A 100 21.90 14.06 25.14
C TRP A 100 22.23 13.13 26.30
N LYS A 101 21.23 12.86 27.15
CA LYS A 101 21.41 11.96 28.29
C LYS A 101 21.10 10.52 27.88
N PRO A 102 22.08 9.61 27.89
CA PRO A 102 21.80 8.19 27.65
C PRO A 102 20.98 7.61 28.80
N LEU A 103 20.05 6.72 28.45
CA LEU A 103 19.26 5.94 29.40
C LEU A 103 20.12 4.83 30.02
N LEU A 104 20.89 4.12 29.18
CA LEU A 104 21.77 3.04 29.60
C LEU A 104 23.21 3.56 29.83
N PRO A 105 23.85 3.23 30.96
CA PRO A 105 25.21 3.66 31.25
C PRO A 105 26.24 3.00 30.30
N LYS A 106 27.39 3.67 30.11
CA LYS A 106 28.50 3.11 29.32
C LYS A 106 29.01 1.82 29.98
N GLY A 107 29.10 0.74 29.21
CA GLY A 107 29.48 -0.58 29.71
C GLY A 107 28.33 -1.38 30.35
N PHE A 108 27.08 -0.93 30.16
CA PHE A 108 25.92 -1.79 30.41
C PHE A 108 25.94 -2.96 29.43
N ASN A 109 26.54 -4.07 29.86
CA ASN A 109 26.34 -5.34 29.20
C ASN A 109 24.92 -5.79 29.57
N SER A 110 24.03 -5.73 28.59
CA SER A 110 22.81 -6.52 28.63
C SER A 110 23.24 -7.99 28.71
N ASP A 111 23.34 -8.55 29.92
CA ASP A 111 23.50 -10.01 30.14
C ASP A 111 22.37 -10.82 29.48
N SER A 112 21.30 -10.16 29.02
CA SER A 112 20.45 -10.67 27.96
C SER A 112 21.18 -10.62 26.62
N SER A 113 21.96 -11.66 26.35
CA SER A 113 22.08 -12.24 25.02
C SER A 113 20.72 -12.78 24.55
N SER A 114 19.66 -11.99 24.62
CA SER A 114 18.50 -12.27 23.80
C SER A 114 18.95 -11.93 22.40
N THR A 115 19.46 -12.93 21.68
CA THR A 115 19.35 -12.95 20.23
C THR A 115 18.00 -12.32 19.88
N PRO A 116 17.94 -11.29 19.01
CA PRO A 116 16.68 -10.63 18.70
C PRO A 116 15.67 -11.73 18.45
N ALA A 117 14.64 -11.80 19.30
CA ALA A 117 13.77 -12.96 19.37
C ALA A 117 13.34 -13.26 17.94
N GLU A 118 13.80 -14.39 17.39
CA GLU A 118 13.62 -14.70 15.98
C GLU A 118 12.15 -14.43 15.67
N ILE A 119 11.89 -13.45 14.80
CA ILE A 119 10.52 -13.01 14.56
C ILE A 119 9.84 -14.18 13.87
N LYS A 120 9.10 -14.97 14.65
CA LYS A 120 8.39 -16.15 14.17
C LYS A 120 7.17 -15.68 13.39
N TYR A 121 7.37 -15.47 12.11
CA TYR A 121 6.29 -15.23 11.17
C TYR A 121 5.39 -16.46 11.11
N ARG A 122 4.10 -16.27 11.37
CA ARG A 122 3.12 -17.34 11.18
C ARG A 122 2.89 -17.51 9.68
N PRO A 123 3.05 -18.72 9.15
CA PRO A 123 2.79 -18.96 7.73
C PRO A 123 1.32 -18.66 7.40
N PRO A 124 1.04 -18.23 6.17
CA PRO A 124 -0.32 -17.94 5.75
C PRO A 124 -1.18 -19.21 5.74
N GLN A 125 -2.42 -19.09 6.21
CA GLN A 125 -3.42 -20.16 6.16
C GLN A 125 -4.12 -20.16 4.80
N ILE A 126 -3.52 -20.83 3.81
CA ILE A 126 -3.98 -20.82 2.41
C ILE A 126 -5.44 -21.26 2.26
N ASP A 127 -5.88 -22.28 3.00
CA ASP A 127 -7.27 -22.74 2.94
C ASP A 127 -8.25 -21.65 3.37
N LEU A 128 -7.97 -20.97 4.49
CA LEU A 128 -8.83 -19.88 4.98
C LEU A 128 -8.90 -18.74 3.97
N VAL A 129 -7.77 -18.41 3.33
CA VAL A 129 -7.67 -17.38 2.29
C VAL A 129 -8.52 -17.75 1.07
N ASN A 130 -8.45 -19.00 0.61
CA ASN A 130 -9.26 -19.49 -0.49
C ASN A 130 -10.77 -19.48 -0.18
N HIS A 131 -11.15 -19.77 1.07
CA HIS A 131 -12.54 -19.62 1.52
C HIS A 131 -12.98 -18.15 1.54
N LEU A 132 -12.12 -17.26 2.05
CA LEU A 132 -12.40 -15.82 2.09
C LEU A 132 -12.53 -15.23 0.68
N GLN A 133 -11.64 -15.58 -0.25
CA GLN A 133 -11.67 -15.11 -1.64
C GLN A 133 -12.98 -15.52 -2.33
N ARG A 134 -13.38 -16.79 -2.23
CA ARG A 134 -14.66 -17.25 -2.77
C ARG A 134 -15.85 -16.49 -2.18
N ARG A 135 -15.84 -16.29 -0.86
CA ARG A 135 -16.90 -15.53 -0.16
C ARG A 135 -16.94 -14.07 -0.60
N LEU A 136 -15.78 -13.44 -0.76
CA LEU A 136 -15.62 -12.06 -1.21
C LEU A 136 -16.18 -11.90 -2.62
N GLU A 137 -15.79 -12.77 -3.56
CA GLU A 137 -16.27 -12.72 -4.93
C GLU A 137 -17.79 -12.91 -5.02
N MET A 138 -18.34 -13.92 -4.33
CA MET A 138 -19.79 -14.15 -4.29
C MET A 138 -20.54 -12.95 -3.71
N LYS A 139 -20.03 -12.37 -2.62
CA LYS A 139 -20.66 -11.21 -1.98
C LYS A 139 -20.63 -9.98 -2.90
N LEU A 140 -19.49 -9.71 -3.54
CA LEU A 140 -19.37 -8.61 -4.49
C LEU A 140 -20.27 -8.79 -5.72
N LYS A 141 -20.38 -10.01 -6.27
CA LYS A 141 -21.32 -10.31 -7.36
C LYS A 141 -22.76 -10.02 -6.95
N SER A 142 -23.18 -10.46 -5.76
CA SER A 142 -24.50 -10.16 -5.20
C SER A 142 -24.72 -8.66 -5.07
N CYS A 143 -23.78 -7.93 -4.48
CA CYS A 143 -23.89 -6.48 -4.32
C CYS A 143 -24.02 -5.76 -5.67
N VAL A 144 -23.23 -6.14 -6.69
CA VAL A 144 -23.32 -5.54 -8.03
C VAL A 144 -24.68 -5.84 -8.69
N MET A 145 -25.26 -7.02 -8.45
CA MET A 145 -26.62 -7.33 -8.92
C MET A 145 -27.66 -6.46 -8.22
N ASP A 146 -27.54 -6.29 -6.90
CA ASP A 146 -28.46 -5.46 -6.11
C ASP A 146 -28.39 -3.99 -6.53
N TRP A 147 -27.18 -3.44 -6.73
CA TRP A 147 -26.97 -2.05 -7.16
C TRP A 147 -27.50 -1.74 -8.56
N ARG A 148 -27.63 -2.77 -9.40
CA ARG A 148 -28.11 -2.63 -10.78
C ARG A 148 -29.60 -2.85 -10.94
N SER A 149 -30.29 -3.36 -9.92
CA SER A 149 -31.73 -3.63 -9.95
C SER A 149 -32.51 -2.40 -10.47
N PRO A 150 -33.39 -2.55 -11.48
CA PRO A 150 -33.92 -3.80 -12.03
C PRO A 150 -33.14 -4.38 -13.24
N HIS A 151 -32.01 -3.80 -13.62
CA HIS A 151 -31.26 -4.22 -14.81
C HIS A 151 -30.54 -5.55 -14.59
N PRO A 152 -30.63 -6.51 -15.54
CA PRO A 152 -29.91 -7.77 -15.42
C PRO A 152 -28.39 -7.56 -15.54
N THR A 153 -27.63 -8.29 -14.72
CA THR A 153 -26.17 -8.32 -14.76
C THR A 153 -25.71 -9.63 -15.39
N ARG A 154 -25.13 -9.56 -16.60
CA ARG A 154 -24.60 -10.73 -17.31
C ARG A 154 -23.13 -10.92 -16.96
N TRP A 155 -22.80 -12.00 -16.26
CA TRP A 155 -21.41 -12.29 -15.89
C TRP A 155 -20.69 -13.05 -17.00
N SER A 156 -19.43 -12.68 -17.27
CA SER A 156 -18.54 -13.34 -18.25
C SER A 156 -17.43 -14.11 -17.50
N PRO A 157 -17.57 -15.43 -17.31
CA PRO A 157 -16.59 -16.23 -16.55
C PRO A 157 -15.22 -16.29 -17.23
N ARG A 158 -15.20 -16.33 -18.58
CA ARG A 158 -13.97 -16.34 -19.37
C ARG A 158 -13.13 -15.08 -19.10
N CYS A 159 -13.76 -13.91 -19.15
CA CYS A 159 -13.07 -12.65 -18.90
C CYS A 159 -12.66 -12.52 -17.43
N ALA A 160 -13.50 -12.97 -16.49
CA ALA A 160 -13.14 -13.01 -15.08
C ALA A 160 -11.89 -13.86 -14.78
N ALA A 161 -11.73 -15.00 -15.47
CA ALA A 161 -10.53 -15.84 -15.35
C ALA A 161 -9.28 -15.11 -15.85
N MET A 162 -9.37 -14.42 -17.00
CA MET A 162 -8.25 -13.62 -17.53
C MET A 162 -7.86 -12.48 -16.58
N LEU A 163 -8.83 -11.77 -16.00
CA LEU A 163 -8.57 -10.73 -15.00
C LEU A 163 -7.86 -11.29 -13.76
N SER A 164 -8.24 -12.50 -13.32
CA SER A 164 -7.60 -13.19 -12.19
C SER A 164 -6.11 -13.43 -12.43
N GLU A 165 -5.76 -13.90 -13.63
CA GLU A 165 -4.37 -14.17 -14.00
C GLU A 165 -3.52 -12.90 -13.99
N VAL A 166 -4.06 -11.79 -14.49
CA VAL A 166 -3.37 -10.50 -14.48
C VAL A 166 -3.15 -10.02 -13.06
N MET A 167 -4.16 -10.04 -12.18
CA MET A 167 -3.99 -9.63 -10.79
C MET A 167 -2.90 -10.43 -10.06
N GLN A 168 -2.80 -11.74 -10.32
CA GLN A 168 -1.73 -12.57 -9.77
C GLN A 168 -0.33 -12.15 -10.25
N LYS A 169 -0.20 -11.72 -11.51
CA LYS A 169 1.06 -11.21 -12.06
C LYS A 169 1.41 -9.84 -11.50
N LEU A 170 0.42 -8.96 -11.34
CA LEU A 170 0.58 -7.62 -10.75
C LEU A 170 1.10 -7.68 -9.31
N GLU A 171 0.61 -8.63 -8.50
CA GLU A 171 1.11 -8.81 -7.13
C GLU A 171 2.57 -9.27 -7.09
N ARG A 172 2.99 -10.13 -8.04
CA ARG A 172 4.37 -10.64 -8.10
C ARG A 172 5.36 -9.58 -8.57
N ASN A 173 4.92 -8.65 -9.42
CA ASN A 173 5.78 -7.60 -9.96
C ASN A 173 5.03 -6.26 -10.03
N PRO A 174 5.11 -5.46 -8.95
CA PRO A 174 4.43 -4.17 -8.87
C PRO A 174 5.10 -3.07 -9.71
N ALA A 175 6.15 -3.36 -10.50
CA ALA A 175 6.81 -2.36 -11.32
C ALA A 175 5.90 -1.85 -12.44
N SER A 176 5.74 -0.52 -12.53
CA SER A 176 4.79 0.16 -13.44
C SER A 176 4.89 -0.31 -14.89
N ASP A 177 6.09 -0.58 -15.40
CA ASP A 177 6.30 -1.00 -16.79
C ASP A 177 5.76 -2.42 -17.06
N THR A 178 5.76 -3.28 -16.04
CA THR A 178 5.23 -4.66 -16.15
C THR A 178 3.71 -4.66 -16.15
N ILE A 179 3.09 -3.72 -15.43
CA ILE A 179 1.63 -3.55 -15.37
C ILE A 179 1.07 -3.20 -16.74
N ALA A 180 1.67 -2.23 -17.43
CA ALA A 180 1.22 -1.79 -18.75
C ALA A 180 1.29 -2.93 -19.78
N LEU A 181 2.40 -3.66 -19.82
CA LEU A 181 2.58 -4.78 -20.75
C LEU A 181 1.55 -5.90 -20.53
N GLU A 182 1.24 -6.23 -19.27
CA GLU A 182 0.31 -7.29 -18.96
C GLU A 182 -1.15 -6.89 -19.22
N ILE A 183 -1.48 -5.61 -19.01
CA ILE A 183 -2.78 -5.04 -19.40
C ILE A 183 -2.92 -5.06 -20.94
N ASP A 184 -1.88 -4.68 -21.69
CA ASP A 184 -1.91 -4.73 -23.16
C ASP A 184 -2.13 -6.15 -23.68
N ARG A 185 -1.47 -7.16 -23.10
CA ARG A 185 -1.69 -8.57 -23.44
C ARG A 185 -3.12 -9.02 -23.15
N LEU A 186 -3.70 -8.55 -22.05
CA LEU A 186 -5.09 -8.84 -21.71
C LEU A 186 -6.05 -8.20 -22.71
N LEU A 187 -5.82 -6.95 -23.10
CA LEU A 187 -6.60 -6.28 -24.15
C LEU A 187 -6.45 -6.99 -25.50
N ASP A 188 -5.26 -7.49 -25.83
CA ASP A 188 -5.02 -8.28 -27.05
C ASP A 188 -5.80 -9.60 -27.06
N THR A 189 -5.96 -10.22 -25.90
CA THR A 189 -6.76 -11.46 -25.73
C THR A 189 -8.27 -11.18 -25.69
N MET A 190 -8.67 -9.96 -25.34
CA MET A 190 -10.05 -9.49 -25.25
C MET A 190 -10.47 -8.60 -26.44
N LYS A 191 -9.82 -8.69 -27.60
CA LYS A 191 -10.07 -7.85 -28.80
C LYS A 191 -11.52 -7.70 -29.22
N ASP A 192 -12.36 -8.71 -28.96
CA ASP A 192 -13.78 -8.68 -29.31
C ASP A 192 -14.60 -7.72 -28.44
N TYR A 193 -14.03 -7.25 -27.32
CA TYR A 193 -14.69 -6.40 -26.34
C TYR A 193 -13.93 -5.09 -26.13
N LYS A 194 -14.67 -4.00 -26.07
CA LYS A 194 -14.23 -2.80 -25.36
C LYS A 194 -14.34 -3.07 -23.87
N VAL A 195 -13.20 -3.21 -23.21
CA VAL A 195 -13.08 -3.43 -21.77
C VAL A 195 -12.95 -2.09 -21.06
N THR A 196 -13.81 -1.84 -20.08
CA THR A 196 -13.76 -0.63 -19.23
C THR A 196 -13.77 -1.00 -17.76
N GLY A 197 -12.69 -0.66 -17.07
CA GLY A 197 -12.48 -0.89 -15.64
C GLY A 197 -11.01 -0.79 -15.28
N PHE A 198 -10.71 -0.97 -14.00
CA PHE A 198 -9.34 -0.96 -13.48
C PHE A 198 -9.22 -1.87 -12.25
N PRO A 199 -8.03 -2.43 -11.98
CA PRO A 199 -7.79 -3.18 -10.76
C PRO A 199 -7.76 -2.23 -9.55
N ILE A 200 -8.41 -2.64 -8.47
CA ILE A 200 -8.33 -2.02 -7.15
C ILE A 200 -7.40 -2.88 -6.30
N HIS A 201 -6.40 -2.26 -5.67
CA HIS A 201 -5.49 -2.90 -4.73
C HIS A 201 -5.63 -2.27 -3.35
N MET A 202 -5.88 -3.10 -2.32
CA MET A 202 -6.00 -2.64 -0.94
C MET A 202 -5.67 -3.73 0.07
N ALA A 203 -5.29 -3.35 1.29
CA ALA A 203 -5.21 -4.28 2.40
C ALA A 203 -6.61 -4.68 2.88
N TYR A 204 -6.83 -5.97 3.18
CA TYR A 204 -8.10 -6.43 3.74
C TYR A 204 -8.28 -5.89 5.17
N GLN A 205 -9.41 -5.23 5.42
CA GLN A 205 -9.83 -4.81 6.77
C GLN A 205 -11.09 -5.57 7.16
N ASP A 206 -12.17 -5.32 6.42
CA ASP A 206 -13.42 -6.06 6.51
C ASP A 206 -14.14 -6.12 5.16
N MET A 207 -15.22 -6.89 5.10
CA MET A 207 -16.02 -7.08 3.88
C MET A 207 -16.67 -5.77 3.41
N SER A 208 -17.09 -4.91 4.32
CA SER A 208 -17.83 -3.68 4.03
C SER A 208 -16.92 -2.64 3.37
N THR A 209 -15.68 -2.47 3.86
CA THR A 209 -14.70 -1.57 3.23
C THR A 209 -14.45 -1.95 1.77
N VAL A 210 -14.36 -3.25 1.50
CA VAL A 210 -14.14 -3.76 0.14
C VAL A 210 -15.35 -3.49 -0.75
N ILE A 211 -16.56 -3.74 -0.23
CA ILE A 211 -17.81 -3.46 -0.95
C ILE A 211 -17.91 -1.97 -1.29
N GLU A 212 -17.61 -1.09 -0.32
CA GLU A 212 -17.63 0.36 -0.50
C GLU A 212 -16.61 0.82 -1.55
N ALA A 213 -15.39 0.30 -1.51
CA ALA A 213 -14.36 0.60 -2.50
C ALA A 213 -14.82 0.23 -3.93
N VAL A 214 -15.44 -0.94 -4.10
CA VAL A 214 -16.00 -1.37 -5.40
C VAL A 214 -17.19 -0.50 -5.81
N TYR A 215 -18.08 -0.15 -4.89
CA TYR A 215 -19.22 0.72 -5.16
C TYR A 215 -18.77 2.10 -5.68
N ASN A 216 -17.76 2.68 -5.03
CA ASN A 216 -17.24 4.00 -5.36
C ASN A 216 -16.57 4.08 -6.74
N THR A 217 -16.22 2.95 -7.37
CA THR A 217 -15.74 2.94 -8.77
C THR A 217 -16.80 3.34 -9.79
N ARG A 218 -18.08 3.24 -9.46
CA ARG A 218 -19.22 3.49 -10.37
C ARG A 218 -19.23 2.65 -11.66
N ILE A 219 -18.40 1.60 -11.76
CA ILE A 219 -18.40 0.71 -12.94
C ILE A 219 -19.74 -0.03 -13.07
N HIS A 220 -20.39 -0.33 -11.94
CA HIS A 220 -21.69 -0.98 -11.91
C HIS A 220 -22.83 -0.10 -12.47
N SER A 221 -22.69 1.22 -12.57
CA SER A 221 -23.76 2.13 -13.01
C SER A 221 -23.81 2.34 -14.52
N THR A 222 -23.13 1.51 -15.31
CA THR A 222 -23.16 1.63 -16.78
C THR A 222 -24.55 1.30 -17.33
N GLU A 223 -25.04 2.14 -18.24
CA GLU A 223 -26.36 2.02 -18.88
C GLU A 223 -26.28 1.49 -20.32
N ILE A 224 -25.06 1.20 -20.81
CA ILE A 224 -24.84 0.71 -22.18
C ILE A 224 -25.56 -0.63 -22.38
N PRO A 225 -26.49 -0.74 -23.36
CA PRO A 225 -27.21 -1.97 -23.63
C PRO A 225 -26.28 -3.11 -24.05
N GLY A 226 -26.59 -4.34 -23.62
CA GLY A 226 -25.82 -5.52 -24.00
C GLY A 226 -24.46 -5.66 -23.32
N THR A 227 -24.15 -4.81 -22.33
CA THR A 227 -22.91 -4.90 -21.55
C THR A 227 -22.86 -6.19 -20.72
N GLU A 228 -21.74 -6.90 -20.82
CA GLU A 228 -21.37 -7.98 -19.92
C GLU A 228 -20.45 -7.45 -18.80
N PHE A 229 -20.41 -8.14 -17.68
CA PHE A 229 -19.56 -7.81 -16.53
C PHE A 229 -18.58 -8.93 -16.27
N ALA A 230 -17.35 -8.58 -15.95
CA ALA A 230 -16.37 -9.50 -15.39
C ALA A 230 -15.95 -8.98 -14.02
N LEU A 231 -16.07 -9.84 -13.01
CA LEU A 231 -15.59 -9.57 -11.67
C LEU A 231 -14.69 -10.72 -11.26
N SER A 232 -13.48 -10.38 -10.86
CA SER A 232 -12.53 -11.32 -10.28
C SER A 232 -11.96 -10.73 -9.00
N THR A 233 -11.66 -11.61 -8.05
CA THR A 233 -10.93 -11.25 -6.83
C THR A 233 -9.73 -12.16 -6.67
N TYR A 234 -8.61 -11.59 -6.22
CA TYR A 234 -7.42 -12.32 -5.86
C TYR A 234 -6.94 -11.83 -4.49
N ILE A 235 -6.74 -12.76 -3.55
CA ILE A 235 -6.19 -12.46 -2.23
C ILE A 235 -4.80 -13.08 -2.15
N HIS A 236 -3.78 -12.23 -2.04
CA HIS A 236 -2.43 -12.66 -1.76
C HIS A 236 -2.16 -12.64 -0.25
N PRO A 237 -1.82 -13.79 0.35
CA PRO A 237 -1.60 -13.87 1.78
C PRO A 237 -0.13 -13.67 2.14
N TYR A 238 0.13 -12.67 2.95
CA TYR A 238 1.40 -12.47 3.63
C TYR A 238 1.40 -13.18 5.00
N PRO A 239 2.59 -13.39 5.58
CA PRO A 239 2.69 -13.91 6.94
C PRO A 239 1.91 -13.06 7.96
N ASN A 240 1.55 -13.67 9.09
CA ASN A 240 0.81 -13.01 10.17
C ASN A 240 -0.59 -12.47 9.78
N HIS A 241 -1.30 -13.18 8.90
CA HIS A 241 -2.68 -12.85 8.48
C HIS A 241 -2.85 -11.49 7.78
N ILE A 242 -1.76 -10.95 7.23
CA ILE A 242 -1.81 -9.76 6.38
C ILE A 242 -2.28 -10.19 5.00
N LEU A 243 -3.35 -9.58 4.49
CA LEU A 243 -3.96 -9.95 3.22
C LEU A 243 -3.98 -8.76 2.26
N SER A 244 -3.34 -8.94 1.11
CA SER A 244 -3.40 -8.03 -0.04
C SER A 244 -4.53 -8.46 -0.94
N VAL A 245 -5.49 -7.56 -1.17
CA VAL A 245 -6.72 -7.84 -1.92
C VAL A 245 -6.70 -7.06 -3.22
N TRP A 246 -6.80 -7.82 -4.30
CA TRP A 246 -7.00 -7.32 -5.65
C TRP A 246 -8.43 -7.61 -6.08
N ILE A 247 -9.10 -6.59 -6.59
CA ILE A 247 -10.44 -6.71 -7.17
C ILE A 247 -10.41 -6.06 -8.54
N PHE A 248 -10.92 -6.76 -9.55
CA PHE A 248 -11.12 -6.18 -10.87
C PHE A 248 -12.57 -6.36 -11.27
N LEU A 249 -13.33 -5.26 -11.21
CA LEU A 249 -14.65 -5.15 -11.81
C LEU A 249 -14.49 -4.46 -13.17
N ALA A 250 -14.93 -5.13 -14.24
CA ALA A 250 -14.88 -4.60 -15.60
C ALA A 250 -16.23 -4.74 -16.29
N THR A 251 -16.51 -3.79 -17.16
CA THR A 251 -17.58 -3.83 -18.14
C THR A 251 -17.02 -4.23 -19.49
N LEU A 252 -17.77 -5.03 -20.23
CA LEU A 252 -17.36 -5.65 -21.50
C LEU A 252 -18.45 -5.35 -22.53
N VAL A 253 -18.13 -4.49 -23.49
CA VAL A 253 -19.04 -4.14 -24.58
C VAL A 253 -18.50 -4.76 -25.86
N LYS A 254 -19.24 -5.69 -26.47
CA LYS A 254 -18.83 -6.31 -27.74
C LYS A 254 -18.69 -5.24 -28.82
N HIS A 255 -17.60 -5.29 -29.57
CA HIS A 255 -17.48 -4.48 -30.78
C HIS A 255 -18.56 -4.91 -31.78
N GLN A 256 -19.46 -3.98 -32.12
CA GLN A 256 -20.38 -4.20 -33.23
C GLN A 256 -19.55 -4.22 -34.52
N HIS A 257 -19.39 -5.39 -35.12
CA HIS A 257 -18.90 -5.48 -36.49
C HIS A 257 -19.95 -4.78 -37.36
N GLY A 258 -19.58 -3.66 -37.97
CA GLY A 258 -20.52 -2.75 -38.63
C GLY A 258 -21.39 -3.45 -39.67
N VAL A 259 -22.68 -3.57 -39.39
CA VAL A 259 -23.69 -3.63 -40.45
C VAL A 259 -23.99 -2.18 -40.77
N PHE A 260 -23.27 -1.63 -41.76
CA PHE A 260 -23.67 -0.35 -42.34
C PHE A 260 -25.08 -0.50 -42.88
N TYR A 261 -26.00 0.33 -42.38
CA TYR A 261 -27.31 0.51 -42.98
C TYR A 261 -27.09 1.08 -44.39
N VAL A 262 -27.29 0.26 -45.43
CA VAL A 262 -27.37 0.74 -46.81
C VAL A 262 -28.81 1.20 -47.01
N PRO A 263 -29.08 2.52 -47.18
CA PRO A 263 -30.42 2.97 -47.49
C PRO A 263 -30.81 2.41 -48.86
N SER A 264 -31.93 1.69 -48.93
CA SER A 264 -32.53 1.28 -50.18
C SER A 264 -32.95 2.53 -50.96
N VAL A 265 -32.14 2.89 -51.97
CA VAL A 265 -32.51 3.92 -52.95
C VAL A 265 -33.64 3.35 -53.80
N HIS A 266 -34.86 3.77 -53.53
CA HIS A 266 -35.99 3.57 -54.44
C HIS A 266 -35.67 4.27 -55.76
N LYS A 267 -35.56 3.50 -56.84
CA LYS A 267 -35.58 4.03 -58.21
C LYS A 267 -37.03 4.42 -58.53
N HIS A 268 -37.26 5.70 -58.75
CA HIS A 268 -38.37 6.21 -59.54
C HIS A 268 -37.81 6.75 -60.86
#